data_AF-A0A497MDQ0-F1
#
_entry.id   AF-A0A497MDQ0-F1
#
_cell.length_a   1.000
_cell.length_b   1.000
_cell.length_c   1.000
_cell.angle_alpha   90.00
_cell.angle_beta   90.00
_cell.angle_gamma   90.00
#
_symmetry.space_group_name_H-M   'P 1'
#
loop_
_entity.id
_entity.type
_entity.pdbx_description
1 polymer ?
#
loop_
_entity_poly.entity_id
_entity_poly.type
_entity_poly.pdbx_seq_one_letter_code
_entity_poly.pdbx_strand_id
1 'polypeptide(L)'
;AKEAFLESNYPYAVRLSQECVELSLKAVLKAVGIEYPKIHDVSDVMFEVKDRFPEWFKAEMDFLCESSRVLVKKRELSLYGGEEAFLTPEEVIDEKDAGDATARAEKTYGLCERLVVEIDKEK
;
A
#
# COMPACT_ATOMS: atom_id res chain seq x y z
N ALA A 1 11.70 -3.01 -1.40
CA ALA A 1 11.30 -1.61 -1.62
C ALA A 1 12.42 -0.64 -1.19
N LYS A 2 12.79 -0.61 0.10
CA LYS A 2 13.87 0.26 0.61
C LYS A 2 15.22 0.03 -0.07
N GLU A 3 15.62 -1.22 -0.29
CA GLU A 3 16.85 -1.56 -1.01
C GLU A 3 16.83 -1.02 -2.45
N ALA A 4 15.78 -1.32 -3.21
CA ALA A 4 15.59 -0.76 -4.56
C ALA A 4 15.64 0.77 -4.58
N PHE A 5 15.12 1.44 -3.55
CA PHE A 5 15.23 2.90 -3.42
C PHE A 5 16.68 3.36 -3.23
N LEU A 6 17.44 2.71 -2.35
CA LEU A 6 18.86 3.00 -2.12
C LEU A 6 19.72 2.76 -3.38
N GLU A 7 19.34 1.79 -4.20
CA GLU A 7 19.97 1.49 -5.49
C GLU A 7 19.51 2.43 -6.62
N SER A 8 18.70 3.45 -6.31
CA SER A 8 18.10 4.38 -7.28
C SER A 8 17.19 3.71 -8.33
N ASN A 9 16.71 2.50 -8.04
CA ASN A 9 15.71 1.81 -8.84
C ASN A 9 14.30 2.23 -8.39
N TYR A 10 13.96 3.49 -8.69
CA TYR A 10 12.73 4.14 -8.23
C TYR A 10 11.44 3.47 -8.72
N PRO A 11 11.30 3.07 -10.00
CA PRO A 11 10.10 2.37 -10.46
C PRO A 11 9.89 1.06 -9.68
N TYR A 12 10.96 0.30 -9.47
CA TYR A 12 10.86 -0.95 -8.73
C TYR A 12 10.57 -0.73 -7.24
N ALA A 13 11.13 0.30 -6.63
CA ALA A 13 10.79 0.70 -5.27
C ALA A 13 9.31 1.06 -5.10
N VAL A 14 8.71 1.76 -6.06
CA VAL A 14 7.26 2.07 -6.09
C VAL A 14 6.44 0.79 -6.21
N ARG A 15 6.80 -0.12 -7.14
CA ARG A 15 6.10 -1.40 -7.31
C ARG A 15 6.08 -2.24 -6.04
N LEU A 16 7.23 -2.44 -5.41
CA LEU A 16 7.33 -3.22 -4.18
C LEU A 16 6.59 -2.56 -3.01
N SER A 17 6.59 -1.23 -2.97
CA SER A 17 5.82 -0.47 -1.97
C SER A 17 4.31 -0.65 -2.15
N GLN A 18 3.82 -0.61 -3.39
CA GLN A 18 2.42 -0.87 -3.70
C GLN A 18 1.99 -2.28 -3.28
N GLU A 19 2.78 -3.29 -3.62
CA GLU A 19 2.50 -4.68 -3.24
C GLU A 19 2.50 -4.87 -1.72
N CYS A 20 3.44 -4.24 -1.01
CA CYS A 20 3.49 -4.25 0.45
C CYS A 20 2.22 -3.66 1.08
N VAL A 21 1.77 -2.49 0.60
CA VAL A 21 0.52 -1.86 1.06
C VAL A 21 -0.68 -2.76 0.78
N GLU A 22 -0.82 -3.25 -0.45
CA GLU A 22 -1.93 -4.12 -0.84
C GLU A 22 -2.02 -5.38 0.03
N LEU A 23 -0.91 -6.10 0.18
CA LEU A 23 -0.89 -7.35 0.95
C LEU A 23 -1.14 -7.10 2.45
N SER A 24 -0.61 -6.01 3.00
CA SER A 24 -0.83 -5.64 4.41
C SER A 24 -2.30 -5.33 4.69
N LEU A 25 -2.94 -4.54 3.83
CA LEU A 25 -4.37 -4.21 3.95
C LEU A 25 -5.25 -5.46 3.77
N LYS A 26 -4.91 -6.33 2.82
CA LYS A 26 -5.58 -7.61 2.63
C LYS A 26 -5.44 -8.54 3.86
N ALA A 27 -4.28 -8.53 4.52
CA ALA A 27 -4.06 -9.31 5.73
C ALA A 27 -4.97 -8.86 6.88
N VAL A 28 -5.10 -7.54 7.12
CA VAL A 28 -6.00 -7.03 8.17
C VAL A 28 -7.46 -7.31 7.88
N LEU A 29 -7.90 -7.21 6.61
CA LEU A 29 -9.26 -7.62 6.21
C LEU A 29 -9.52 -9.08 6.56
N LYS A 30 -8.58 -9.98 6.23
CA LYS A 30 -8.68 -11.40 6.62
C LYS A 30 -8.68 -11.60 8.13
N ALA A 31 -7.86 -10.84 8.87
CA ALA A 31 -7.78 -10.94 10.32
C ALA A 31 -9.12 -10.61 11.01
N VAL A 32 -9.90 -9.67 10.48
CA VAL A 32 -11.25 -9.30 10.97
C VAL A 32 -12.39 -10.08 10.29
N GLY A 33 -12.06 -11.18 9.60
CA GLY A 33 -13.03 -12.10 9.00
C GLY A 33 -13.72 -11.57 7.73
N ILE A 34 -13.09 -10.64 7.02
CA ILE A 34 -13.60 -10.10 5.75
C ILE A 34 -12.87 -10.75 4.57
N GLU A 35 -13.65 -11.25 3.62
CA GLU A 35 -13.12 -11.68 2.33
C GLU A 35 -13.10 -10.49 1.36
N TYR A 36 -11.91 -10.19 0.82
CA TYR A 36 -11.71 -9.08 -0.09
C TYR A 36 -11.84 -9.50 -1.57
N PRO A 37 -12.24 -8.59 -2.46
CA PRO A 37 -12.25 -8.82 -3.90
C PRO A 37 -10.83 -9.01 -4.48
N LYS A 38 -10.73 -9.72 -5.61
CA LYS A 38 -9.47 -9.95 -6.33
C LYS A 38 -9.03 -8.73 -7.15
N ILE A 39 -8.83 -7.60 -6.47
CA ILE A 39 -8.39 -6.32 -7.03
C ILE A 39 -7.22 -5.75 -6.20
N HIS A 40 -6.53 -4.75 -6.74
CA HIS A 40 -5.34 -4.16 -6.10
C HIS A 40 -5.68 -3.07 -5.08
N ASP A 41 -6.66 -2.22 -5.39
CA ASP A 41 -7.16 -1.20 -4.46
C ASP A 41 -8.25 -1.79 -3.57
N VAL A 42 -8.03 -1.81 -2.26
CA VAL A 42 -8.98 -2.31 -1.27
C VAL A 42 -9.50 -1.20 -0.36
N SER A 43 -9.24 0.07 -0.69
CA SER A 43 -9.62 1.23 0.13
C SER A 43 -11.11 1.31 0.43
N ASP A 44 -11.97 1.00 -0.54
CA ASP A 44 -13.43 1.05 -0.35
C ASP A 44 -13.89 -0.03 0.64
N VAL A 45 -13.36 -1.25 0.52
CA VAL A 45 -13.66 -2.36 1.45
C VAL A 45 -13.17 -2.03 2.86
N MET A 46 -11.95 -1.49 2.97
CA MET A 46 -11.39 -1.02 4.24
C MET A 46 -12.33 0.00 4.91
N PHE A 47 -12.83 0.98 4.14
CA PHE A 47 -13.72 2.01 4.64
C PHE A 47 -15.09 1.46 5.07
N GLU A 48 -15.67 0.54 4.31
CA GLU A 48 -16.94 -0.11 4.63
C GLU A 48 -16.90 -0.88 5.95
N VAL A 49 -15.78 -1.51 6.27
CA VAL A 49 -15.63 -2.36 7.47
C VAL A 49 -14.92 -1.66 8.62
N LYS A 50 -14.70 -0.34 8.54
CA LYS A 50 -13.90 0.43 9.49
C LYS A 50 -14.30 0.24 10.95
N ASP A 51 -15.59 0.00 11.22
CA ASP A 51 -16.14 -0.17 12.56
C ASP A 51 -15.70 -1.48 13.24
N ARG A 52 -15.08 -2.40 12.51
CA ARG A 52 -14.48 -3.62 13.04
C ARG A 52 -13.08 -3.42 13.62
N PHE A 53 -12.44 -2.28 13.35
CA PHE A 53 -11.09 -2.01 13.82
C PHE A 53 -11.09 -1.28 15.17
N PRO A 54 -10.02 -1.36 15.97
CA PRO A 54 -9.87 -0.53 17.16
C PRO A 54 -9.69 0.95 16.80
N GLU A 55 -10.06 1.85 17.72
CA GLU A 55 -10.07 3.31 17.49
C GLU A 55 -8.71 3.85 17.03
N TRP A 56 -7.60 3.31 17.55
CA TRP A 56 -6.26 3.72 17.13
C TRP A 56 -5.97 3.41 15.66
N PHE A 57 -6.52 2.31 15.13
CA PHE A 57 -6.37 1.93 13.72
C PHE A 57 -7.35 2.71 12.85
N LYS A 58 -8.58 2.95 13.35
CA LYS A 58 -9.56 3.81 12.68
C LYS A 58 -9.01 5.21 12.41
N ALA A 59 -8.26 5.77 13.36
CA ALA A 59 -7.64 7.09 13.22
C ALA A 59 -6.65 7.18 12.04
N GLU A 60 -6.12 6.04 11.57
CA GLU A 60 -5.17 5.97 10.46
C GLU A 60 -5.83 5.59 9.12
N MET A 61 -7.15 5.38 9.10
CA MET A 61 -7.87 4.86 7.94
C MET A 61 -7.75 5.73 6.70
N ASP A 62 -7.81 7.05 6.86
CA ASP A 62 -7.68 7.98 5.74
C ASP A 62 -6.32 7.80 5.06
N PHE A 63 -5.24 7.71 5.85
CA PHE A 63 -3.90 7.48 5.36
C PHE A 63 -3.76 6.12 4.66
N LEU A 64 -4.32 5.04 5.24
CA LEU A 64 -4.26 3.69 4.68
C LEU A 64 -5.01 3.60 3.34
N CYS A 65 -6.22 4.16 3.28
CA CYS A 65 -7.05 4.17 2.08
C CYS A 65 -6.43 5.02 0.98
N GLU A 66 -5.92 6.21 1.32
CA GLU A 66 -5.21 7.07 0.37
C GLU A 66 -3.96 6.37 -0.18
N SER A 67 -3.17 5.72 0.68
CA SER A 67 -1.95 5.01 0.28
C SER A 67 -2.25 3.87 -0.70
N SER A 68 -3.34 3.12 -0.50
CA SER A 68 -3.79 2.10 -1.46
C SER A 68 -4.12 2.72 -2.82
N ARG A 69 -4.97 3.76 -2.84
CA ARG A 69 -5.40 4.46 -4.08
C ARG A 69 -4.23 5.06 -4.85
N VAL A 70 -3.36 5.80 -4.16
CA VAL A 70 -2.22 6.51 -4.77
C VAL A 70 -1.25 5.51 -5.39
N LEU A 71 -0.89 4.45 -4.66
CA LEU A 71 0.09 3.49 -5.15
C LEU A 71 -0.45 2.60 -6.25
N VAL A 72 -1.74 2.25 -6.24
CA VAL A 72 -2.37 1.54 -7.36
C VAL A 72 -2.33 2.37 -8.65
N LYS A 73 -2.56 3.68 -8.58
CA LYS A 73 -2.43 4.58 -9.74
C LYS A 73 -1.00 4.65 -10.26
N LYS A 74 0.01 4.68 -9.37
CA LYS A 74 1.42 4.71 -9.76
C LYS A 74 1.94 3.36 -10.26
N ARG A 75 1.23 2.26 -9.97
CA ARG A 75 1.63 0.90 -10.35
C ARG A 75 1.83 0.75 -11.85
N GLU A 76 0.89 1.21 -12.66
CA GLU A 76 0.95 1.09 -14.13
C GLU A 76 2.14 1.88 -14.68
N LEU A 77 2.30 3.13 -14.26
CA LEU A 77 3.45 3.98 -14.65
C LEU A 77 4.78 3.33 -14.26
N SER A 78 4.87 2.75 -13.07
CA SER A 78 6.09 2.07 -12.60
C SER A 78 6.40 0.74 -13.31
N LEU A 79 5.45 0.19 -14.05
CA LEU A 79 5.60 -1.05 -14.83
C LEU A 79 5.88 -0.79 -16.31
N TYR A 80 5.11 0.12 -16.90
CA TYR A 80 5.05 0.30 -18.35
C TYR A 80 5.49 1.70 -18.80
N GLY A 81 5.71 2.61 -17.86
CA GLY A 81 5.99 4.01 -18.18
C GLY A 81 4.74 4.75 -18.65
N GLY A 82 4.93 5.91 -19.26
CA GLY A 82 3.85 6.70 -19.82
C GLY A 82 3.58 6.29 -21.27
N GLU A 83 2.74 5.27 -21.49
CA GLU A 83 2.50 4.70 -22.83
C GLU A 83 2.06 5.75 -23.87
N GLU A 84 1.14 6.65 -23.49
CA GLU A 84 0.65 7.71 -24.39
C GLU A 84 1.76 8.68 -24.83
N ALA A 85 2.76 8.88 -23.98
CA ALA A 85 3.88 9.79 -24.19
C ALA A 85 5.17 9.07 -24.61
N PHE A 86 5.15 7.75 -24.77
CA PHE A 86 6.31 6.89 -25.05
C PHE A 86 7.47 7.05 -24.04
N LEU A 87 7.14 7.30 -22.77
CA LEU A 87 8.13 7.45 -21.70
C LEU A 87 8.36 6.13 -20.98
N THR A 88 9.60 5.84 -20.58
CA THR A 88 9.94 4.66 -19.77
C THR A 88 9.53 4.85 -18.30
N PRO A 89 9.43 3.77 -17.49
CA PRO A 89 9.18 3.88 -16.06
C PRO A 89 10.15 4.82 -15.33
N GLU A 90 11.43 4.81 -15.70
CA GLU A 90 12.49 5.64 -15.13
C GLU A 90 12.32 7.13 -15.44
N GLU A 91 11.63 7.46 -16.54
CA GLU A 91 11.34 8.85 -16.93
C GLU A 91 10.10 9.41 -16.23
N VAL A 92 9.17 8.55 -15.76
CA VAL A 92 7.91 8.96 -15.14
C VAL A 92 7.84 8.75 -13.64
N ILE A 93 8.76 7.99 -13.05
CA ILE A 93 8.88 7.77 -11.61
C ILE A 93 10.19 8.35 -11.12
N ASP A 94 10.09 9.39 -10.29
CA ASP A 94 11.26 10.04 -9.71
C ASP A 94 11.61 9.55 -8.29
N GLU A 95 12.69 10.08 -7.73
CA GLU A 95 13.12 9.78 -6.36
C GLU A 95 12.05 10.14 -5.33
N LYS A 96 11.31 11.24 -5.54
CA LYS A 96 10.27 11.70 -4.62
C LYS A 96 9.09 10.73 -4.62
N ASP A 97 8.71 10.21 -5.78
CA ASP A 97 7.68 9.20 -5.93
C ASP A 97 8.04 7.92 -5.17
N ALA A 98 9.27 7.45 -5.33
CA ALA A 98 9.76 6.27 -4.63
C ALA A 98 9.93 6.50 -3.12
N GLY A 99 10.37 7.69 -2.71
CA GLY A 99 10.46 8.10 -1.30
C GLY A 99 9.09 8.12 -0.62
N ASP A 100 8.09 8.75 -1.24
CA ASP A 100 6.70 8.73 -0.75
C ASP A 100 6.15 7.30 -0.68
N ALA A 101 6.36 6.50 -1.73
CA ALA A 101 5.87 5.13 -1.76
C ALA A 101 6.48 4.26 -0.66
N THR A 102 7.80 4.33 -0.46
CA THR A 102 8.49 3.55 0.58
C THR A 102 8.07 3.95 1.99
N ALA A 103 7.89 5.26 2.25
CA ALA A 103 7.38 5.75 3.54
C ALA A 103 5.94 5.29 3.81
N ARG A 104 5.08 5.33 2.78
CA ARG A 104 3.70 4.83 2.87
C ARG A 104 3.64 3.35 3.17
N ALA A 105 4.46 2.55 2.48
CA ALA A 105 4.56 1.11 2.70
C ALA A 105 5.04 0.79 4.12
N GLU A 106 6.08 1.46 4.61
CA GLU A 106 6.60 1.25 5.96
C GLU A 106 5.55 1.55 7.04
N LYS A 107 4.90 2.71 6.97
CA LYS A 107 3.86 3.06 7.95
C LYS A 107 2.68 2.11 7.87
N THR A 108 2.21 1.77 6.66
CA THR A 108 1.08 0.84 6.46
C THR A 108 1.39 -0.54 7.03
N TYR A 109 2.56 -1.09 6.73
CA TYR A 109 2.99 -2.38 7.24
C TYR A 109 3.01 -2.37 8.78
N GLY A 110 3.66 -1.37 9.40
CA GLY A 110 3.76 -1.30 10.85
C GLY A 110 2.40 -1.21 11.56
N LEU A 111 1.46 -0.45 10.99
CA LEU A 111 0.08 -0.39 11.50
C LEU A 111 -0.65 -1.73 11.36
N CYS A 112 -0.52 -2.39 10.22
CA CYS A 112 -1.20 -3.65 9.94
C CYS A 112 -0.61 -4.80 10.77
N GLU A 113 0.71 -4.88 10.88
CA GLU A 113 1.43 -5.84 11.71
C GLU A 113 0.99 -5.72 13.18
N ARG A 114 0.97 -4.50 13.71
CA ARG A 114 0.50 -4.24 15.07
C ARG A 114 -0.93 -4.76 15.27
N LEU A 115 -1.86 -4.44 14.35
CA LEU A 115 -3.25 -4.87 14.44
C LEU A 115 -3.37 -6.40 14.43
N VAL A 116 -2.67 -7.08 13.51
CA VAL A 116 -2.71 -8.54 13.39
C VAL A 116 -2.16 -9.19 14.66
N VAL A 117 -1.06 -8.67 15.22
CA VAL A 117 -0.47 -9.18 16.46
C VAL A 117 -1.38 -8.96 17.67
N GLU A 118 -2.07 -7.82 17.76
CA GLU A 118 -3.06 -7.56 18.82
C GLU A 118 -4.23 -8.56 18.72
N ILE A 119 -4.80 -8.77 17.53
CA ILE A 119 -5.90 -9.73 17.30
C ILE A 119 -5.47 -11.17 17.62
N ASP A 120 -4.25 -11.57 17.27
CA ASP A 120 -3.78 -12.94 17.48
C ASP A 120 -3.57 -13.25 18.98
N LYS A 121 -3.15 -12.26 19.78
CA LYS A 121 -3.00 -12.40 21.23
C LYS A 121 -4.33 -12.52 21.99
N GLU A 122 -5.43 -12.09 21.40
CA GLU A 122 -6.77 -12.15 21.98
C GLU A 122 -7.50 -13.49 21.69
N LYS A 123 -6.90 -14.36 20.86
CA LYS A 123 -7.40 -15.71 20.58
C LYS A 123 -6.87 -16.74 21.57
#